data_AF-A0A2V1P768-F1
#
_entry.id   AF-A0A2V1P768-F1
#
_cell.length_a   1.000
_cell.length_b   1.000
_cell.length_c   1.000
_cell.angle_alpha   90.00
_cell.angle_beta   90.00
_cell.angle_gamma   90.00
#
_symmetry.space_group_name_H-M   'P 1'
#
loop_
_entity.id
_entity.type
_entity.pdbx_description
1 polymer ?
#
loop_
_entity_poly.entity_id
_entity_poly.type
_entity_poly.pdbx_seq_one_letter_code
_entity_poly.pdbx_strand_id
1 'polypeptide(L)'
;MSASAPITQDVLTIKRQVPEDGPTNIVGLTRPALREALIAMGTPEKQAKMRVNQIWQWVYHWGVRDFAEMTNLAKDFRTKLAAHFVIEIPEVVSKTVSADGTRKYLVRIAGGHEVEVVYIPEEDRGTLCISSQVGCTLTCSFCHTGTQKLVRNLTAGEIIGQVMMARDDLGEWPEPGQGTGENGPRLLSNIVLMGMGEPLYNFENVRDAMKIAMDGEGIALSRRRITLSTSGIVPEIAKTAEEIGCQLAVSFHATTDEVRDKLVPINRKWNIAALLEALKAYPKASNSERITFEYVMLKDVNDSDEDARRLVKLIEGIPAKINLIPFNEWPGAPYERSDWARIEAFADIVYKAGYASPIRTPRGEDIMAACGQLKSATERARKSRKQIEAEAGIG
;
A
#
# COMPACT_ATOMS: atom_id res chain seq x y z
N MET A 1 -22.02 23.58 -15.88
CA MET A 1 -20.86 23.63 -16.79
C MET A 1 -20.01 22.40 -16.52
N SER A 2 -19.92 21.52 -17.53
CA SER A 2 -19.23 20.22 -17.45
C SER A 2 -17.71 20.45 -17.38
N ALA A 3 -17.13 20.39 -16.19
CA ALA A 3 -15.69 20.26 -16.05
C ALA A 3 -15.34 18.78 -16.22
N SER A 4 -14.96 18.37 -17.43
CA SER A 4 -14.31 17.08 -17.63
C SER A 4 -12.97 17.12 -16.91
N ALA A 5 -12.89 16.49 -15.75
CA ALA A 5 -11.61 16.26 -15.08
C ALA A 5 -10.69 15.51 -16.07
N PRO A 6 -9.51 16.05 -16.40
CA PRO A 6 -8.60 15.38 -17.33
C PRO A 6 -8.24 13.99 -16.79
N ILE A 7 -8.24 13.00 -17.67
CA ILE A 7 -8.03 11.56 -17.40
C ILE A 7 -6.73 11.29 -16.63
N THR A 8 -5.79 12.21 -16.78
CA THR A 8 -4.61 12.41 -15.95
C THR A 8 -4.44 13.93 -15.90
N GLN A 9 -4.50 14.58 -14.74
CA GLN A 9 -3.75 15.84 -14.63
C GLN A 9 -2.32 15.54 -15.08
N ASP A 10 -1.62 16.50 -15.68
CA ASP A 10 -0.18 16.42 -15.90
C ASP A 10 0.53 16.27 -14.53
N VAL A 11 0.45 15.07 -13.96
CA VAL A 11 1.13 14.68 -12.74
C VAL A 11 2.58 14.58 -13.13
N LEU A 12 3.28 15.69 -12.93
CA LEU A 12 4.74 15.73 -12.95
C LEU A 12 5.22 14.71 -11.92
N THR A 13 5.54 13.50 -12.37
CA THR A 13 6.29 12.53 -11.58
C THR A 13 7.68 13.13 -11.41
N ILE A 14 7.89 13.82 -10.29
CA ILE A 14 9.18 14.42 -9.98
C ILE A 14 10.17 13.25 -9.84
N LYS A 15 11.16 13.19 -10.73
CA LYS A 15 12.24 12.22 -10.64
C LYS A 15 12.99 12.47 -9.32
N ARG A 16 13.26 11.39 -8.59
CA ARG A 16 14.04 11.43 -7.37
C ARG A 16 15.42 12.04 -7.66
N GLN A 17 15.83 13.01 -6.86
CA GLN A 17 17.26 13.27 -6.65
C GLN A 17 17.73 12.23 -5.64
N VAL A 18 18.36 11.16 -6.13
CA VAL A 18 19.15 10.29 -5.26
C VAL A 18 20.38 11.12 -4.91
N PRO A 19 20.79 11.25 -3.64
CA PRO A 19 22.12 11.78 -3.35
C PRO A 19 23.11 10.88 -4.10
N GLU A 20 23.74 11.40 -5.17
CA GLU A 20 24.75 10.65 -5.92
C GLU A 20 25.96 10.33 -5.01
N ASP A 21 26.15 11.14 -3.97
CA ASP A 21 27.18 11.02 -2.95
C ASP A 21 26.56 10.64 -1.59
N GLY A 22 26.41 9.35 -1.31
CA GLY A 22 25.94 8.87 -0.01
C GLY A 22 25.99 7.34 0.13
N PRO A 23 26.02 6.82 1.37
CA PRO A 23 25.96 5.39 1.61
C PRO A 23 24.64 4.79 1.08
N THR A 24 24.71 3.58 0.55
CA THR A 24 23.52 2.90 0.02
C THR A 24 22.64 2.42 1.17
N ASN A 25 21.34 2.67 1.12
CA ASN A 25 20.42 2.12 2.12
C ASN A 25 20.12 0.64 1.82
N ILE A 26 20.34 -0.23 2.81
CA ILE A 26 20.03 -1.68 2.70
C ILE A 26 18.53 -1.94 2.73
N VAL A 27 17.75 -1.09 3.41
CA VAL A 27 16.30 -1.25 3.49
C VAL A 27 15.69 -1.09 2.10
N GLY A 28 14.92 -2.08 1.67
CA GLY A 28 14.31 -2.12 0.33
C GLY A 28 15.15 -2.84 -0.74
N LEU A 29 16.42 -3.18 -0.49
CA LEU A 29 17.17 -4.03 -1.41
C LEU A 29 16.62 -5.45 -1.39
N THR A 30 16.36 -6.01 -2.57
CA THR A 30 16.08 -7.44 -2.70
C THR A 30 17.32 -8.26 -2.33
N ARG A 31 17.16 -9.54 -1.96
CA ARG A 31 18.31 -10.40 -1.66
C ARG A 31 19.37 -10.43 -2.79
N PRO A 32 19.00 -10.52 -4.09
CA PRO A 32 19.96 -10.38 -5.18
C PRO A 32 20.67 -9.02 -5.16
N ALA A 33 19.93 -7.92 -5.03
CA ALA A 33 20.52 -6.57 -5.00
C ALA A 33 21.44 -6.35 -3.79
N LEU A 34 21.07 -6.84 -2.61
CA LEU A 34 21.93 -6.82 -1.42
C LEU A 34 23.20 -7.65 -1.64
N ARG A 35 23.08 -8.83 -2.28
CA ARG A 35 24.25 -9.65 -2.62
C ARG A 35 25.22 -8.89 -3.52
N GLU A 36 24.71 -8.27 -4.58
CA GLU A 36 25.50 -7.47 -5.53
C GLU A 36 26.16 -6.28 -4.85
N ALA A 37 25.42 -5.54 -4.02
CA ALA A 37 25.96 -4.43 -3.25
C ALA A 37 27.10 -4.86 -2.31
N LEU A 38 26.94 -5.98 -1.60
CA LEU A 38 27.98 -6.52 -0.73
C LEU A 38 29.23 -6.95 -1.52
N ILE A 39 29.07 -7.53 -2.72
CA ILE A 39 30.20 -7.90 -3.59
C ILE A 39 30.89 -6.63 -4.10
N ALA A 40 30.16 -5.61 -4.51
CA ALA A 40 30.69 -4.32 -4.96
C ALA A 40 31.51 -3.61 -3.87
N MET A 41 31.08 -3.72 -2.60
CA MET A 41 31.85 -3.27 -1.45
C MET A 41 33.16 -4.09 -1.24
N GLY A 42 33.31 -5.24 -1.90
CA GLY A 42 34.46 -6.13 -1.79
C GLY A 42 34.27 -7.28 -0.79
N THR A 43 33.03 -7.74 -0.59
CA THR A 43 32.78 -9.03 0.07
C THR A 43 33.09 -10.16 -0.90
N PRO A 44 33.91 -11.18 -0.52
CA PRO A 44 34.20 -12.29 -1.42
C PRO A 44 32.93 -13.01 -1.86
N GLU A 45 32.79 -13.30 -3.15
CA GLU A 45 31.56 -13.90 -3.72
C GLU A 45 31.14 -15.20 -3.02
N LYS A 46 32.13 -16.02 -2.62
CA LYS A 46 31.92 -17.27 -1.88
C LYS A 46 31.26 -17.08 -0.52
N GLN A 47 31.40 -15.90 0.08
CA GLN A 47 30.80 -15.54 1.37
C GLN A 47 29.54 -14.68 1.24
N ALA A 48 29.29 -14.09 0.06
CA ALA A 48 28.23 -13.10 -0.13
C ALA A 48 26.84 -13.63 0.26
N LYS A 49 26.49 -14.87 -0.11
CA LYS A 49 25.19 -15.47 0.27
C LYS A 49 25.01 -15.58 1.78
N MET A 50 26.04 -16.03 2.48
CA MET A 50 26.02 -16.12 3.95
C MET A 50 25.87 -14.74 4.58
N ARG A 51 26.62 -13.73 4.08
CA ARG A 51 26.54 -12.36 4.60
C ARG A 51 25.18 -11.72 4.37
N VAL A 52 24.56 -11.96 3.20
CA VAL A 52 23.17 -11.55 2.94
C VAL A 52 22.26 -12.12 4.02
N ASN A 53 22.28 -13.43 4.26
CA ASN A 53 21.39 -14.05 5.25
C ASN A 53 21.60 -13.49 6.67
N GLN A 54 22.85 -13.28 7.09
CA GLN A 54 23.16 -12.70 8.39
C GLN A 54 22.58 -11.29 8.52
N ILE A 55 22.89 -10.40 7.57
CA ILE A 55 22.40 -9.01 7.57
C ILE A 55 20.87 -8.97 7.48
N TRP A 56 20.28 -9.83 6.64
CA TRP A 56 18.84 -9.90 6.44
C TRP A 56 18.07 -10.22 7.72
N GLN A 57 18.56 -11.19 8.51
CA GLN A 57 17.96 -11.51 9.81
C GLN A 57 18.05 -10.33 10.78
N TRP A 58 19.21 -9.68 10.88
CA TRP A 58 19.36 -8.49 11.72
C TRP A 58 18.38 -7.38 11.36
N VAL A 59 18.25 -7.07 10.07
CA VAL A 59 17.41 -5.97 9.61
C VAL A 59 15.92 -6.31 9.67
N TYR A 60 15.52 -7.49 9.17
CA TYR A 60 14.11 -7.80 8.90
C TYR A 60 13.46 -8.80 9.85
N HIS A 61 14.24 -9.60 10.59
CA HIS A 61 13.69 -10.47 11.64
C HIS A 61 13.76 -9.78 13.01
N TRP A 62 14.92 -9.21 13.38
CA TRP A 62 15.12 -8.53 14.68
C TRP A 62 14.94 -7.01 14.66
N GLY A 63 14.86 -6.38 13.48
CA GLY A 63 14.61 -4.93 13.39
C GLY A 63 15.81 -4.04 13.74
N VAL A 64 17.01 -4.61 13.82
CA VAL A 64 18.24 -3.92 14.22
C VAL A 64 18.77 -3.05 13.08
N ARG A 65 19.15 -1.81 13.43
CA ARG A 65 19.61 -0.79 12.46
C ARG A 65 21.05 -0.33 12.68
N ASP A 66 21.71 -0.84 13.72
CA ASP A 66 23.13 -0.60 13.96
C ASP A 66 23.95 -1.83 13.53
N PHE A 67 24.87 -1.64 12.58
CA PHE A 67 25.80 -2.70 12.17
C PHE A 67 26.67 -3.18 13.33
N ALA A 68 26.97 -2.34 14.31
CA ALA A 68 27.77 -2.71 15.48
C ALA A 68 27.10 -3.79 16.32
N GLU A 69 25.78 -3.89 16.33
CA GLU A 69 25.03 -4.91 17.09
C GLU A 69 25.07 -6.30 16.45
N MET A 70 25.51 -6.41 15.19
CA MET A 70 25.49 -7.67 14.44
C MET A 70 26.60 -8.63 14.87
N THR A 71 26.48 -9.23 16.05
CA THR A 71 27.54 -9.99 16.76
C THR A 71 28.06 -11.22 16.01
N ASN A 72 27.30 -11.77 15.07
CA ASN A 72 27.72 -12.87 14.20
C ASN A 72 28.55 -12.41 12.97
N LEU A 73 28.85 -11.12 12.87
CA LEU A 73 29.74 -10.51 11.89
C LEU A 73 31.06 -10.09 12.54
N ALA A 74 32.18 -10.32 11.85
CA ALA A 74 33.49 -9.88 12.33
C ALA A 74 33.53 -8.34 12.49
N LYS A 75 34.29 -7.85 13.46
CA LYS A 75 34.38 -6.41 13.77
C LYS A 75 34.74 -5.57 12.54
N ASP A 76 35.76 -5.99 11.78
CA ASP A 76 36.19 -5.27 10.57
C ASP A 76 35.12 -5.25 9.49
N PHE A 77 34.30 -6.30 9.39
CA PHE A 77 33.20 -6.36 8.45
C PHE A 77 32.07 -5.39 8.83
N ARG A 78 31.74 -5.29 10.13
CA ARG A 78 30.77 -4.30 10.64
C ARG A 78 31.21 -2.87 10.35
N THR A 79 32.48 -2.55 10.58
CA THR A 79 33.07 -1.24 10.22
C THR A 79 32.95 -0.98 8.72
N LYS A 80 33.24 -2.00 7.89
CA LYS A 80 33.14 -1.88 6.43
C LYS A 80 31.70 -1.62 5.97
N LEU A 81 30.72 -2.30 6.57
CA LEU A 81 29.30 -2.06 6.30
C LEU A 81 28.91 -0.63 6.63
N ALA A 82 29.25 -0.14 7.83
CA ALA A 82 28.94 1.21 8.27
C ALA A 82 29.59 2.32 7.40
N ALA A 83 30.67 2.01 6.68
CA ALA A 83 31.31 2.96 5.77
C ALA A 83 30.63 3.05 4.38
N HIS A 84 29.87 2.04 3.97
CA HIS A 84 29.29 1.97 2.61
C HIS A 84 27.76 1.97 2.61
N PHE A 85 27.15 1.61 3.74
CA PHE A 85 25.73 1.37 3.86
C PHE A 85 25.13 2.08 5.06
N VAL A 86 23.82 2.31 4.96
CA VAL A 86 22.96 2.73 6.06
C VAL A 86 21.75 1.83 6.16
N ILE A 87 21.07 1.85 7.31
CA ILE A 87 19.79 1.17 7.54
C ILE A 87 18.79 2.23 7.99
N GLU A 88 18.23 2.92 7.00
CA GLU A 88 17.30 4.03 7.24
C GLU A 88 15.88 3.62 6.86
N ILE A 89 14.93 4.05 7.69
CA ILE A 89 13.50 3.92 7.41
C ILE A 89 12.85 5.31 7.47
N PRO A 90 11.63 5.48 6.93
CA PRO A 90 10.90 6.73 7.05
C PRO A 90 10.70 7.17 8.51
N GLU A 91 10.76 8.48 8.74
CA GLU A 91 10.64 9.10 10.07
C GLU A 91 9.16 9.29 10.44
N VAL A 92 8.78 8.95 11.68
CA VAL A 92 7.46 9.30 12.22
C VAL A 92 7.48 10.76 12.66
N VAL A 93 6.78 11.62 11.91
CA VAL A 93 6.63 13.05 12.25
C VAL A 93 5.60 13.24 13.35
N SER A 94 4.49 12.51 13.25
CA SER A 94 3.43 12.56 14.26
C SER A 94 2.68 11.23 14.31
N LYS A 95 2.10 10.95 15.47
CA LYS A 95 1.26 9.78 15.73
C LYS A 95 0.01 10.23 16.46
N THR A 96 -1.15 9.84 15.94
CA THR A 96 -2.45 10.05 16.58
C THR A 96 -3.10 8.69 16.84
N VAL A 97 -3.68 8.51 18.02
CA VAL A 97 -4.33 7.26 18.41
C VAL A 97 -5.82 7.52 18.64
N SER A 98 -6.65 6.78 17.93
CA SER A 98 -8.11 6.79 18.04
C SER A 98 -8.57 6.14 19.34
N ALA A 99 -9.79 6.47 19.78
CA ALA A 99 -10.45 5.77 20.86
C ALA A 99 -10.61 4.25 20.60
N ASP A 100 -10.68 3.82 19.33
CA ASP A 100 -10.78 2.40 18.95
C ASP A 100 -9.41 1.68 18.85
N GLY A 101 -8.33 2.36 19.25
CA GLY A 101 -6.96 1.87 19.18
C GLY A 101 -6.26 2.02 17.83
N THR A 102 -6.97 2.43 16.77
CA THR A 102 -6.37 2.73 15.46
C THR A 102 -5.31 3.81 15.61
N ARG A 103 -4.14 3.58 15.03
CA ARG A 103 -3.01 4.52 15.07
C ARG A 103 -2.79 5.07 13.67
N LYS A 104 -2.83 6.39 13.53
CA LYS A 104 -2.45 7.09 12.31
C LYS A 104 -1.07 7.73 12.48
N TYR A 105 -0.19 7.46 11.52
CA TYR A 105 1.15 8.01 11.47
C TYR A 105 1.25 8.98 10.29
N LEU A 106 1.80 10.16 10.54
CA LEU A 106 2.34 11.02 9.49
C LEU A 106 3.83 10.72 9.37
N VAL A 107 4.24 10.35 8.16
CA VAL A 107 5.53 9.73 7.92
C VAL A 107 6.30 10.55 6.92
N ARG A 108 7.47 11.07 7.32
CA ARG A 108 8.38 11.76 6.43
C ARG A 108 9.29 10.76 5.73
N ILE A 109 9.27 10.85 4.42
CA ILE A 109 10.05 10.02 3.52
C ILE A 109 11.21 10.85 2.93
N ALA A 110 12.17 10.19 2.29
CA ALA A 110 13.34 10.87 1.75
C ALA A 110 12.93 12.00 0.78
N GLY A 111 13.61 13.14 0.87
CA GLY A 111 13.22 14.36 0.12
C GLY A 111 12.14 15.22 0.78
N GLY A 112 11.75 14.91 2.03
CA GLY A 112 10.94 15.81 2.88
C GLY A 112 9.44 15.79 2.63
N HIS A 113 8.97 14.94 1.72
CA HIS A 113 7.54 14.69 1.51
C HIS A 113 6.98 13.83 2.63
N GLU A 114 5.65 13.86 2.79
CA GLU A 114 4.97 13.11 3.84
C GLU A 114 3.88 12.20 3.26
N VAL A 115 3.72 11.02 3.86
CA VAL A 115 2.63 10.07 3.59
C VAL A 115 1.98 9.66 4.90
N GLU A 116 0.75 9.16 4.83
CA GLU A 116 0.07 8.61 6.00
C GLU A 116 0.09 7.08 5.99
N VAL A 117 0.16 6.50 7.18
CA VAL A 117 0.09 5.06 7.44
C VAL A 117 -0.90 4.84 8.56
N VAL A 118 -1.69 3.77 8.49
CA VAL A 118 -2.71 3.47 9.50
C VAL A 118 -2.56 2.04 10.00
N TYR A 119 -2.37 1.87 11.31
CA TYR A 119 -2.45 0.58 11.97
C TYR A 119 -3.84 0.41 12.60
N ILE A 120 -4.48 -0.72 12.31
CA ILE A 120 -5.84 -1.04 12.75
C ILE A 120 -5.77 -2.32 13.61
N PRO A 121 -5.86 -2.20 14.95
CA PRO A 121 -5.90 -3.36 15.83
C PRO A 121 -7.30 -4.00 15.83
N GLU A 122 -7.34 -5.32 15.91
CA GLU A 122 -8.53 -6.13 16.17
C GLU A 122 -8.20 -7.15 17.27
N GLU A 123 -9.18 -7.93 17.72
CA GLU A 123 -8.99 -8.87 18.84
C GLU A 123 -7.89 -9.91 18.57
N ASP A 124 -7.82 -10.43 17.35
CA ASP A 124 -6.95 -11.55 16.96
C ASP A 124 -5.89 -11.21 15.91
N ARG A 125 -5.87 -9.96 15.45
CA ARG A 125 -5.02 -9.51 14.35
C ARG A 125 -4.77 -8.01 14.40
N GLY A 126 -3.76 -7.55 13.68
CA GLY A 126 -3.63 -6.13 13.36
C GLY A 126 -3.24 -5.92 11.91
N THR A 127 -3.87 -4.93 11.29
CA THR A 127 -3.73 -4.64 9.87
C THR A 127 -3.01 -3.31 9.69
N LEU A 128 -1.92 -3.31 8.92
CA LEU A 128 -1.23 -2.10 8.51
C LEU A 128 -1.66 -1.68 7.10
N CYS A 129 -2.29 -0.53 7.00
CA CYS A 129 -2.60 0.16 5.76
C CYS A 129 -1.42 1.04 5.38
N ILE A 130 -0.71 0.67 4.31
CA ILE A 130 0.51 1.34 3.85
C ILE A 130 0.29 2.09 2.53
N SER A 131 1.07 3.15 2.35
CA SER A 131 1.11 3.98 1.16
C SER A 131 2.12 3.45 0.15
N SER A 132 1.84 3.64 -1.14
CA SER A 132 2.69 3.26 -2.28
C SER A 132 3.18 4.46 -3.09
N GLN A 133 2.53 5.62 -2.94
CA GLN A 133 2.92 6.89 -3.56
C GLN A 133 2.70 8.04 -2.57
N VAL A 134 3.35 9.18 -2.80
CA VAL A 134 2.89 10.47 -2.27
C VAL A 134 1.73 10.92 -3.15
N GLY A 135 0.59 11.26 -2.57
CA GLY A 135 -0.64 11.52 -3.33
C GLY A 135 -1.16 10.28 -4.09
N CYS A 136 -1.96 10.50 -5.13
CA CYS A 136 -2.43 9.44 -6.03
C CYS A 136 -2.71 10.01 -7.42
N THR A 137 -2.32 9.30 -8.48
CA THR A 137 -2.53 9.76 -9.87
C THR A 137 -3.97 9.65 -10.35
N LEU A 138 -4.81 8.83 -9.70
CA LEU A 138 -6.10 8.41 -10.25
C LEU A 138 -7.27 9.36 -9.93
N THR A 139 -7.09 10.31 -9.02
CA THR A 139 -8.07 11.39 -8.73
C THR A 139 -9.51 10.91 -8.49
N CYS A 140 -9.69 9.74 -7.86
CA CYS A 140 -11.02 9.22 -7.54
C CYS A 140 -11.80 10.24 -6.72
N SER A 141 -13.01 10.59 -7.16
CA SER A 141 -13.75 11.77 -6.67
C SER A 141 -14.22 11.66 -5.22
N PHE A 142 -14.38 10.43 -4.72
CA PHE A 142 -14.72 10.16 -3.31
C PHE A 142 -13.48 10.10 -2.40
N CYS A 143 -12.26 10.10 -2.95
CA CYS A 143 -11.02 9.90 -2.19
C CYS A 143 -10.34 11.25 -1.88
N HIS A 144 -10.11 11.53 -0.59
CA HIS A 144 -9.42 12.74 -0.16
C HIS A 144 -7.98 12.81 -0.67
N THR A 145 -7.28 11.68 -0.75
CA THR A 145 -5.95 11.58 -1.39
C THR A 145 -5.98 12.02 -2.85
N GLY A 146 -7.08 11.72 -3.56
CA GLY A 146 -7.27 12.11 -4.97
C GLY A 146 -7.32 13.63 -5.20
N THR A 147 -7.45 14.43 -4.14
CA THR A 147 -7.39 15.90 -4.21
C THR A 147 -5.96 16.46 -4.23
N GLN A 148 -4.96 15.64 -3.92
CA GLN A 148 -3.54 16.05 -3.88
C GLN A 148 -2.94 16.07 -5.29
N LYS A 149 -2.25 17.18 -5.63
CA LYS A 149 -1.69 17.40 -6.98
C LYS A 149 -0.28 16.84 -7.19
N LEU A 150 0.42 16.50 -6.10
CA LEU A 150 1.77 15.97 -6.17
C LEU A 150 1.72 14.45 -6.20
N VAL A 151 2.37 13.84 -7.20
CA VAL A 151 2.56 12.40 -7.21
C VAL A 151 4.01 12.02 -7.41
N ARG A 152 4.55 11.24 -6.48
CA ARG A 152 5.80 10.51 -6.67
C ARG A 152 5.65 9.08 -6.17
N ASN A 153 6.32 8.15 -6.84
CA ASN A 153 6.42 6.78 -6.37
C ASN A 153 7.29 6.71 -5.11
N LEU A 154 6.89 5.85 -4.18
CA LEU A 154 7.75 5.44 -3.08
C LEU A 154 8.73 4.38 -3.54
N THR A 155 9.95 4.41 -3.04
CA THR A 155 10.92 3.33 -3.24
C THR A 155 10.51 2.08 -2.44
N ALA A 156 11.05 0.92 -2.79
CA ALA A 156 10.83 -0.30 -2.00
C ALA A 156 11.19 -0.10 -0.51
N GLY A 157 12.27 0.65 -0.23
CA GLY A 157 12.70 0.99 1.14
C GLY A 157 11.71 1.89 1.89
N GLU A 158 11.12 2.86 1.21
CA GLU A 158 10.07 3.72 1.78
C GLU A 158 8.75 2.96 2.01
N ILE A 159 8.44 1.94 1.21
CA ILE A 159 7.25 1.10 1.40
C ILE A 159 7.46 0.13 2.55
N ILE A 160 8.52 -0.67 2.52
CA ILE A 160 8.78 -1.66 3.57
C ILE A 160 9.18 -1.01 4.90
N GLY A 161 9.79 0.17 4.84
CA GLY A 161 10.10 0.98 6.02
C GLY A 161 8.86 1.39 6.81
N GLN A 162 7.68 1.54 6.18
CA GLN A 162 6.42 1.77 6.90
C GLN A 162 6.03 0.55 7.76
N VAL A 163 6.29 -0.66 7.27
CA VAL A 163 6.08 -1.89 8.04
C VAL A 163 7.06 -1.93 9.22
N MET A 164 8.34 -1.69 8.97
CA MET A 164 9.37 -1.71 10.01
C MET A 164 9.09 -0.68 11.11
N MET A 165 8.73 0.55 10.74
CA MET A 165 8.32 1.61 11.66
C MET A 165 7.14 1.20 12.54
N ALA A 166 6.09 0.63 11.94
CA ALA A 166 4.92 0.20 12.71
C ALA A 166 5.28 -0.91 13.71
N ARG A 167 6.20 -1.82 13.35
CA ARG A 167 6.70 -2.85 14.28
C ARG A 167 7.49 -2.25 15.44
N ASP A 168 8.25 -1.18 15.20
CA ASP A 168 8.92 -0.43 16.29
C ASP A 168 7.89 0.15 17.26
N ASP A 169 6.86 0.84 16.75
CA ASP A 169 5.84 1.48 17.59
C ASP A 169 5.00 0.46 18.38
N LEU A 170 4.85 -0.75 17.83
CA LEU A 170 4.17 -1.85 18.49
C LEU A 170 5.07 -2.62 19.47
N GLY A 171 6.39 -2.39 19.44
CA GLY A 171 7.35 -3.14 20.25
C GLY A 171 7.32 -4.64 20.00
N GLU A 172 7.03 -5.07 18.75
CA GLU A 172 6.78 -6.48 18.41
C GLU A 172 7.96 -7.19 17.72
N TRP A 173 9.14 -6.58 17.77
CA TRP A 173 10.36 -7.23 17.28
C TRP A 173 10.80 -8.32 18.26
N PRO A 174 11.11 -9.54 17.79
CA PRO A 174 11.76 -10.55 18.61
C PRO A 174 13.11 -10.05 19.11
N GLU A 175 13.50 -10.46 20.32
CA GLU A 175 14.83 -10.17 20.82
C GLU A 175 15.92 -10.77 19.91
N PRO A 176 17.05 -10.07 19.69
CA PRO A 176 18.16 -10.61 18.93
C PRO A 176 18.63 -11.97 19.44
N GLY A 177 18.74 -12.94 18.52
CA GLY A 177 19.08 -14.33 18.82
C GLY A 177 17.91 -15.22 19.24
N GLN A 178 16.71 -14.65 19.46
CA GLN A 178 15.50 -15.42 19.76
C GLN A 178 14.65 -15.66 18.50
N GLY A 179 13.89 -16.76 18.53
CA GLY A 179 12.82 -17.04 17.58
C GLY A 179 11.55 -16.27 17.89
N THR A 180 10.49 -16.42 17.09
CA THR A 180 9.21 -15.73 17.32
C THR A 180 8.43 -16.19 18.55
N GLY A 181 8.89 -17.23 19.25
CA GLY A 181 8.38 -17.69 20.56
C GLY A 181 6.89 -18.04 20.60
N GLU A 182 6.37 -18.24 21.82
CA GLU A 182 4.93 -18.41 22.12
C GLU A 182 4.25 -17.07 22.49
N ASN A 183 4.82 -15.92 22.08
CA ASN A 183 4.44 -14.57 22.52
C ASN A 183 3.11 -14.06 21.94
N GLY A 184 2.06 -14.89 22.00
CA GLY A 184 0.73 -14.58 21.52
C GLY A 184 0.66 -14.39 19.99
N PRO A 185 -0.52 -14.03 19.47
CA PRO A 185 -0.66 -13.66 18.07
C PRO A 185 0.13 -12.38 17.78
N ARG A 186 0.80 -12.35 16.62
CA ARG A 186 1.53 -11.18 16.13
C ARG A 186 0.63 -9.94 16.06
N LEU A 187 1.09 -8.79 16.56
CA LEU A 187 0.31 -7.55 16.57
C LEU A 187 0.13 -6.98 15.16
N LEU A 188 1.16 -7.00 14.33
CA LEU A 188 1.08 -6.69 12.90
C LEU A 188 1.06 -7.99 12.11
N SER A 189 -0.14 -8.49 11.84
CA SER A 189 -0.33 -9.75 11.13
C SER A 189 -0.71 -9.58 9.68
N ASN A 190 -1.23 -8.41 9.28
CA ASN A 190 -1.79 -8.16 7.95
C ASN A 190 -1.26 -6.85 7.35
N ILE A 191 -1.09 -6.81 6.03
CA ILE A 191 -0.74 -5.61 5.26
C ILE A 191 -1.79 -5.40 4.19
N VAL A 192 -2.28 -4.17 4.05
CA VAL A 192 -3.11 -3.75 2.92
C VAL A 192 -2.49 -2.55 2.21
N LEU A 193 -2.33 -2.64 0.89
CA LEU A 193 -1.90 -1.52 0.05
C LEU A 193 -3.13 -0.69 -0.34
N MET A 194 -3.70 -0.03 0.66
CA MET A 194 -4.93 0.80 0.55
C MET A 194 -4.71 2.21 1.13
N GLY A 195 -3.45 2.59 1.37
CA GLY A 195 -3.08 3.94 1.80
C GLY A 195 -3.08 4.93 0.63
N MET A 196 -2.06 5.77 0.55
CA MET A 196 -1.92 6.73 -0.55
C MET A 196 -1.30 6.07 -1.79
N GLY A 197 -1.88 6.31 -2.95
CA GLY A 197 -1.35 5.89 -4.26
C GLY A 197 -2.05 4.69 -4.91
N GLU A 198 -1.78 4.48 -6.20
CA GLU A 198 -2.16 3.30 -6.97
C GLU A 198 -0.96 2.33 -7.03
N PRO A 199 -0.99 1.19 -6.33
CA PRO A 199 0.15 0.28 -6.24
C PRO A 199 0.64 -0.24 -7.60
N LEU A 200 -0.25 -0.45 -8.58
CA LEU A 200 0.15 -0.97 -9.90
C LEU A 200 0.89 0.07 -10.76
N TYR A 201 0.79 1.36 -10.47
CA TYR A 201 1.66 2.38 -11.08
C TYR A 201 3.02 2.52 -10.38
N ASN A 202 3.21 1.81 -9.28
CA ASN A 202 4.49 1.69 -8.60
C ASN A 202 4.91 0.21 -8.45
N PHE A 203 4.60 -0.60 -9.46
CA PHE A 203 4.63 -2.05 -9.38
C PHE A 203 5.98 -2.61 -8.89
N GLU A 204 7.10 -2.21 -9.49
CA GLU A 204 8.43 -2.73 -9.15
C GLU A 204 8.77 -2.53 -7.67
N ASN A 205 8.59 -1.32 -7.15
CA ASN A 205 8.88 -1.01 -5.74
C ASN A 205 7.92 -1.73 -4.79
N VAL A 206 6.64 -1.83 -5.16
CA VAL A 206 5.63 -2.56 -4.38
C VAL A 206 5.97 -4.06 -4.35
N ARG A 207 6.31 -4.65 -5.50
CA ARG A 207 6.72 -6.06 -5.62
C ARG A 207 7.90 -6.35 -4.72
N ASP A 208 8.96 -5.55 -4.80
CA ASP A 208 10.18 -5.78 -4.05
C ASP A 208 9.94 -5.60 -2.54
N ALA A 209 9.20 -4.58 -2.12
CA ALA A 209 8.80 -4.39 -0.73
C ALA A 209 7.96 -5.55 -0.19
N MET A 210 6.99 -6.05 -0.96
CA MET A 210 6.15 -7.17 -0.53
C MET A 210 6.93 -8.49 -0.50
N LYS A 211 7.89 -8.70 -1.41
CA LYS A 211 8.82 -9.84 -1.34
C LYS A 211 9.66 -9.80 -0.06
N ILE A 212 10.11 -8.62 0.36
CA ILE A 212 10.82 -8.46 1.64
C ILE A 212 9.88 -8.79 2.82
N ALA A 213 8.64 -8.26 2.81
CA ALA A 213 7.66 -8.51 3.86
C ALA A 213 7.33 -10.01 4.03
N MET A 214 7.30 -10.75 2.92
CA MET A 214 6.97 -12.18 2.90
C MET A 214 8.17 -13.10 3.14
N ASP A 215 9.39 -12.58 3.13
CA ASP A 215 10.59 -13.40 3.22
C ASP A 215 10.64 -14.16 4.54
N GLY A 216 10.77 -15.49 4.44
CA GLY A 216 10.66 -16.41 5.57
C GLY A 216 11.82 -16.37 6.58
N GLU A 217 12.95 -15.73 6.24
CA GLU A 217 14.05 -15.48 7.20
C GLU A 217 14.10 -14.01 7.65
N GLY A 218 13.07 -13.22 7.35
CA GLY A 218 12.96 -11.81 7.71
C GLY A 218 11.62 -11.52 8.41
N ILE A 219 10.81 -10.64 7.82
CA ILE A 219 9.51 -10.23 8.39
C ILE A 219 8.52 -11.40 8.42
N ALA A 220 8.63 -12.35 7.48
CA ALA A 220 7.87 -13.61 7.46
C ALA A 220 6.34 -13.46 7.53
N LEU A 221 5.77 -12.46 6.85
CA LEU A 221 4.31 -12.36 6.70
C LEU A 221 3.80 -13.31 5.61
N SER A 222 2.72 -14.02 5.88
CA SER A 222 2.09 -14.88 4.87
C SER A 222 1.57 -14.05 3.71
N ARG A 223 1.81 -14.51 2.47
CA ARG A 223 1.22 -13.93 1.25
C ARG A 223 -0.31 -13.80 1.31
N ARG A 224 -0.99 -14.66 2.10
CA ARG A 224 -2.44 -14.63 2.31
C ARG A 224 -2.91 -13.53 3.28
N ARG A 225 -1.99 -12.88 3.97
CA ARG A 225 -2.26 -11.75 4.86
C ARG A 225 -1.81 -10.41 4.28
N ILE A 226 -1.37 -10.41 3.02
CA ILE A 226 -1.06 -9.21 2.26
C ILE A 226 -2.11 -9.06 1.18
N THR A 227 -2.73 -7.88 1.08
CA THR A 227 -3.72 -7.56 0.04
C THR A 227 -3.29 -6.32 -0.73
N LEU A 228 -3.11 -6.48 -2.04
CA LEU A 228 -2.92 -5.36 -2.95
C LEU A 228 -4.29 -4.91 -3.48
N SER A 229 -4.61 -3.63 -3.31
CA SER A 229 -5.81 -3.03 -3.90
C SER A 229 -5.43 -2.22 -5.15
N THR A 230 -6.22 -2.34 -6.22
CA THR A 230 -6.04 -1.56 -7.44
C THR A 230 -7.36 -0.99 -7.94
N SER A 231 -7.31 0.19 -8.56
CA SER A 231 -8.43 0.79 -9.28
C SER A 231 -8.65 0.20 -10.67
N GLY A 232 -7.81 -0.74 -11.11
CA GLY A 232 -7.97 -1.48 -12.35
C GLY A 232 -7.00 -1.09 -13.46
N ILE A 233 -5.70 -1.11 -13.17
CA ILE A 233 -4.66 -0.96 -14.21
C ILE A 233 -4.56 -2.29 -14.99
N VAL A 234 -5.49 -2.52 -15.91
CA VAL A 234 -5.73 -3.82 -16.57
C VAL A 234 -4.45 -4.56 -17.03
N PRO A 235 -3.50 -3.93 -17.73
CA PRO A 235 -2.29 -4.61 -18.20
C PRO A 235 -1.38 -5.16 -17.07
N GLU A 236 -1.51 -4.63 -15.87
CA GLU A 236 -0.62 -4.90 -14.73
C GLU A 236 -1.24 -5.87 -13.70
N ILE A 237 -2.54 -6.16 -13.81
CA ILE A 237 -3.27 -6.98 -12.82
C ILE A 237 -2.65 -8.37 -12.69
N ALA A 238 -2.37 -9.05 -13.80
CA ALA A 238 -1.82 -10.42 -13.81
C ALA A 238 -0.48 -10.52 -13.06
N LYS A 239 0.37 -9.49 -13.17
CA LYS A 239 1.68 -9.45 -12.51
C LYS A 239 1.57 -9.54 -10.99
N THR A 240 0.45 -9.10 -10.40
CA THR A 240 0.20 -9.25 -8.96
C THR A 240 0.19 -10.73 -8.56
N ALA A 241 -0.43 -11.61 -9.34
CA ALA A 241 -0.44 -13.04 -9.07
C ALA A 241 0.92 -13.68 -9.33
N GLU A 242 1.52 -13.33 -10.46
CA GLU A 242 2.70 -14.00 -11.02
C GLU A 242 3.99 -13.63 -10.28
N GLU A 243 4.17 -12.36 -9.94
CA GLU A 243 5.44 -11.87 -9.40
C GLU A 243 5.40 -11.54 -7.91
N ILE A 244 4.25 -11.16 -7.36
CA ILE A 244 4.09 -10.87 -5.92
C ILE A 244 3.46 -12.08 -5.22
N GLY A 245 2.30 -12.51 -5.72
CA GLY A 245 1.55 -13.64 -5.20
C GLY A 245 0.73 -13.41 -3.94
N CYS A 246 0.49 -12.14 -3.59
CA CYS A 246 -0.42 -11.71 -2.54
C CYS A 246 -1.90 -11.76 -2.97
N GLN A 247 -2.81 -11.46 -2.05
CA GLN A 247 -4.26 -11.37 -2.36
C GLN A 247 -4.56 -10.11 -3.19
N LEU A 248 -5.60 -10.18 -4.02
CA LEU A 248 -6.06 -9.07 -4.85
C LEU A 248 -7.37 -8.50 -4.34
N ALA A 249 -7.42 -7.19 -4.22
CA ALA A 249 -8.63 -6.39 -4.09
C ALA A 249 -8.75 -5.41 -5.27
N VAL A 250 -9.98 -5.11 -5.66
CA VAL A 250 -10.30 -4.22 -6.78
C VAL A 250 -11.26 -3.15 -6.28
N SER A 251 -10.85 -1.90 -6.41
CA SER A 251 -11.66 -0.70 -6.20
C SER A 251 -12.68 -0.56 -7.34
N PHE A 252 -13.80 -1.28 -7.21
CA PHE A 252 -14.80 -1.44 -8.27
C PHE A 252 -15.80 -0.28 -8.27
N HIS A 253 -16.44 -0.06 -7.13
CA HIS A 253 -17.22 1.14 -6.75
C HIS A 253 -18.40 1.58 -7.65
N ALA A 254 -18.65 0.95 -8.79
CA ALA A 254 -19.80 1.24 -9.65
C ALA A 254 -20.08 0.08 -10.59
N THR A 255 -21.34 -0.05 -11.02
CA THR A 255 -21.83 -1.17 -11.87
C THR A 255 -22.28 -0.71 -13.25
N THR A 256 -21.93 0.52 -13.64
CA THR A 256 -22.08 1.12 -14.97
C THR A 256 -20.85 1.96 -15.29
N ASP A 257 -20.46 2.03 -16.55
CA ASP A 257 -19.33 2.86 -16.97
C ASP A 257 -19.62 4.35 -16.74
N GLU A 258 -20.87 4.79 -16.89
CA GLU A 258 -21.26 6.19 -16.69
C GLU A 258 -21.03 6.68 -15.26
N VAL A 259 -21.31 5.82 -14.26
CA VAL A 259 -21.04 6.13 -12.86
C VAL A 259 -19.55 5.92 -12.56
N ARG A 260 -18.95 4.84 -13.07
CA ARG A 260 -17.55 4.52 -12.78
C ARG A 260 -16.58 5.55 -13.35
N ASP A 261 -16.86 6.12 -14.52
CA ASP A 261 -16.08 7.21 -15.11
C ASP A 261 -16.03 8.46 -14.20
N LYS A 262 -17.09 8.70 -13.43
CA LYS A 262 -17.15 9.82 -12.48
C LYS A 262 -16.43 9.50 -11.18
N LEU A 263 -16.60 8.29 -10.66
CA LEU A 263 -16.05 7.88 -9.37
C LEU A 263 -14.58 7.50 -9.45
N VAL A 264 -14.20 6.74 -10.49
CA VAL A 264 -12.88 6.15 -10.72
C VAL A 264 -12.45 6.47 -12.16
N PRO A 265 -11.88 7.67 -12.43
CA PRO A 265 -11.62 8.18 -13.77
C PRO A 265 -10.84 7.27 -14.72
N ILE A 266 -10.04 6.34 -14.17
CA ILE A 266 -9.29 5.34 -14.94
C ILE A 266 -10.18 4.44 -15.79
N ASN A 267 -11.47 4.34 -15.46
CA ASN A 267 -12.46 3.60 -16.21
C ASN A 267 -12.59 4.05 -17.67
N ARG A 268 -12.35 5.34 -17.95
CA ARG A 268 -12.34 5.87 -19.33
C ARG A 268 -11.26 5.25 -20.20
N LYS A 269 -10.17 4.77 -19.58
CA LYS A 269 -9.08 4.08 -20.26
C LYS A 269 -9.29 2.56 -20.29
N TRP A 270 -9.74 1.98 -19.17
CA TRP A 270 -10.08 0.57 -19.06
C TRP A 270 -11.43 0.42 -18.38
N ASN A 271 -12.47 0.23 -19.21
CA ASN A 271 -13.86 0.17 -18.76
C ASN A 271 -14.15 -1.10 -17.94
N ILE A 272 -15.38 -1.20 -17.40
CA ILE A 272 -15.79 -2.34 -16.58
C ILE A 272 -15.61 -3.67 -17.31
N ALA A 273 -15.95 -3.74 -18.60
CA ALA A 273 -15.82 -4.97 -19.38
C ALA A 273 -14.36 -5.45 -19.46
N ALA A 274 -13.44 -4.57 -19.85
CA ALA A 274 -12.01 -4.88 -19.92
C ALA A 274 -11.43 -5.27 -18.55
N LEU A 275 -11.87 -4.59 -17.49
CA LEU A 275 -11.49 -4.93 -16.12
C LEU A 275 -11.96 -6.34 -15.75
N LEU A 276 -13.24 -6.67 -15.98
CA LEU A 276 -13.79 -7.98 -15.65
C LEU A 276 -13.16 -9.10 -16.47
N GLU A 277 -12.82 -8.88 -17.74
CA GLU A 277 -12.06 -9.84 -18.55
C GLU A 277 -10.70 -10.15 -17.92
N ALA A 278 -9.97 -9.12 -17.48
CA ALA A 278 -8.68 -9.31 -16.80
C ALA A 278 -8.82 -10.05 -15.47
N LEU A 279 -9.89 -9.78 -14.71
CA LEU A 279 -10.15 -10.46 -13.44
C LEU A 279 -10.58 -11.92 -13.63
N LYS A 280 -11.35 -12.23 -14.69
CA LYS A 280 -11.69 -13.61 -15.08
C LYS A 280 -10.44 -14.41 -15.45
N ALA A 281 -9.48 -13.76 -16.11
CA ALA A 281 -8.21 -14.37 -16.50
C ALA A 281 -7.17 -14.42 -15.36
N TYR A 282 -7.48 -13.91 -14.16
CA TYR A 282 -6.50 -13.77 -13.08
C TYR A 282 -6.01 -15.14 -12.57
N PRO A 283 -4.71 -15.48 -12.68
CA PRO A 283 -4.21 -16.85 -12.49
C PRO A 283 -4.47 -17.47 -11.11
N LYS A 284 -4.62 -16.64 -10.08
CA LYS A 284 -4.82 -17.10 -8.68
C LYS A 284 -6.28 -17.08 -8.23
N ALA A 285 -7.20 -16.60 -9.06
CA ALA A 285 -8.61 -16.53 -8.70
C ALA A 285 -9.18 -17.94 -8.47
N SER A 286 -9.59 -18.21 -7.24
CA SER A 286 -10.17 -19.51 -6.85
C SER A 286 -11.09 -19.34 -5.64
N ASN A 287 -11.86 -20.37 -5.30
CA ASN A 287 -12.73 -20.32 -4.12
C ASN A 287 -11.97 -20.14 -2.80
N SER A 288 -10.69 -20.53 -2.73
CA SER A 288 -9.80 -20.34 -1.58
C SER A 288 -9.00 -19.03 -1.63
N GLU A 289 -8.82 -18.45 -2.81
CA GLU A 289 -8.14 -17.16 -3.05
C GLU A 289 -9.05 -16.27 -3.91
N ARG A 290 -10.19 -15.86 -3.33
CA ARG A 290 -11.21 -15.03 -3.98
C ARG A 290 -10.70 -13.60 -4.17
N ILE A 291 -11.05 -12.98 -5.30
CA ILE A 291 -10.83 -11.56 -5.54
C ILE A 291 -11.80 -10.74 -4.68
N THR A 292 -11.29 -9.73 -3.99
CA THR A 292 -12.14 -8.83 -3.19
C THR A 292 -12.60 -7.66 -4.05
N PHE A 293 -13.90 -7.47 -4.19
CA PHE A 293 -14.47 -6.28 -4.84
C PHE A 293 -14.79 -5.27 -3.75
N GLU A 294 -14.01 -4.19 -3.69
CA GLU A 294 -14.27 -3.08 -2.79
C GLU A 294 -15.35 -2.19 -3.41
N TYR A 295 -16.41 -1.90 -2.65
CA TYR A 295 -17.55 -1.13 -3.11
C TYR A 295 -17.90 -0.07 -2.07
N VAL A 296 -17.65 1.20 -2.38
CA VAL A 296 -17.99 2.31 -1.48
C VAL A 296 -19.47 2.63 -1.62
N MET A 297 -20.16 2.80 -0.50
CA MET A 297 -21.60 3.05 -0.45
C MET A 297 -21.86 4.55 -0.40
N LEU A 298 -22.19 5.12 -1.56
CA LEU A 298 -22.45 6.54 -1.76
C LEU A 298 -23.94 6.75 -1.97
N LYS A 299 -24.55 7.54 -1.08
CA LYS A 299 -25.99 7.78 -1.04
C LYS A 299 -26.51 8.31 -2.37
N ASP A 300 -27.52 7.63 -2.91
CA ASP A 300 -28.24 7.99 -4.16
C ASP A 300 -27.33 8.07 -5.41
N VAL A 301 -26.13 7.48 -5.36
CA VAL A 301 -25.15 7.48 -6.46
C VAL A 301 -24.91 6.08 -7.00
N ASN A 302 -24.69 5.11 -6.13
CA ASN A 302 -24.32 3.74 -6.51
C ASN A 302 -24.88 2.67 -5.56
N ASP A 303 -25.87 3.00 -4.73
CA ASP A 303 -26.34 2.17 -3.62
C ASP A 303 -27.77 1.62 -3.80
N SER A 304 -28.32 1.68 -5.02
CA SER A 304 -29.65 1.15 -5.32
C SER A 304 -29.70 -0.38 -5.32
N ASP A 305 -30.91 -0.94 -5.19
CA ASP A 305 -31.10 -2.38 -5.37
C ASP A 305 -30.70 -2.83 -6.79
N GLU A 306 -30.96 -2.00 -7.80
CA GLU A 306 -30.60 -2.24 -9.19
C GLU A 306 -29.08 -2.28 -9.37
N ASP A 307 -28.33 -1.45 -8.65
CA ASP A 307 -26.87 -1.52 -8.59
C ASP A 307 -26.42 -2.86 -8.00
N ALA A 308 -27.00 -3.31 -6.89
CA ALA A 308 -26.67 -4.60 -6.26
C ALA A 308 -26.90 -5.78 -7.21
N ARG A 309 -28.07 -5.81 -7.88
CA ARG A 309 -28.40 -6.87 -8.85
C ARG A 309 -27.48 -6.83 -10.07
N ARG A 310 -27.11 -5.64 -10.56
CA ARG A 310 -26.11 -5.50 -11.64
C ARG A 310 -24.73 -5.98 -11.19
N LEU A 311 -24.30 -5.67 -9.96
CA LEU A 311 -23.02 -6.13 -9.42
C LEU A 311 -22.94 -7.66 -9.47
N VAL A 312 -23.96 -8.35 -8.96
CA VAL A 312 -24.05 -9.82 -8.95
C VAL A 312 -23.90 -10.40 -10.35
N LYS A 313 -24.58 -9.81 -11.34
CA LYS A 313 -24.50 -10.26 -12.74
C LYS A 313 -23.10 -10.01 -13.35
N LEU A 314 -22.48 -8.88 -13.05
CA LEU A 314 -21.17 -8.52 -13.60
C LEU A 314 -20.04 -9.44 -13.12
N ILE A 315 -20.08 -9.83 -11.85
CA ILE A 315 -19.04 -10.67 -11.23
C ILE A 315 -19.29 -12.16 -11.41
N GLU A 316 -20.36 -12.55 -12.10
CA GLU A 316 -20.70 -13.95 -12.35
C GLU A 316 -19.53 -14.69 -13.02
N GLY A 317 -19.21 -15.87 -12.46
CA GLY A 317 -18.09 -16.70 -12.91
C GLY A 317 -16.72 -16.27 -12.37
N ILE A 318 -16.64 -15.19 -11.57
CA ILE A 318 -15.41 -14.79 -10.87
C ILE A 318 -15.50 -15.27 -9.42
N PRO A 319 -14.52 -16.04 -8.92
CA PRO A 319 -14.42 -16.33 -7.49
C PRO A 319 -14.22 -15.03 -6.70
N ALA A 320 -15.30 -14.50 -6.14
CA ALA A 320 -15.35 -13.16 -5.60
C ALA A 320 -15.92 -13.11 -4.17
N LYS A 321 -15.55 -12.05 -3.45
CA LYS A 321 -16.26 -11.54 -2.27
C LYS A 321 -16.41 -10.03 -2.42
N ILE A 322 -17.48 -9.47 -1.87
CA ILE A 322 -17.79 -8.05 -1.99
C ILE A 322 -17.58 -7.42 -0.62
N ASN A 323 -16.68 -6.46 -0.51
CA ASN A 323 -16.50 -5.71 0.72
C ASN A 323 -17.21 -4.36 0.57
N LEU A 324 -18.32 -4.19 1.29
CA LEU A 324 -19.07 -2.94 1.28
C LEU A 324 -18.43 -1.98 2.26
N ILE A 325 -18.06 -0.79 1.79
CA ILE A 325 -17.41 0.25 2.59
C ILE A 325 -18.41 1.39 2.78
N PRO A 326 -18.98 1.57 3.99
CA PRO A 326 -19.68 2.81 4.31
C PRO A 326 -18.76 4.00 4.04
N PHE A 327 -19.22 4.98 3.26
CA PHE A 327 -18.38 6.12 2.89
C PHE A 327 -17.92 6.89 4.12
N ASN A 328 -16.63 7.19 4.21
CA ASN A 328 -16.08 8.00 5.30
C ASN A 328 -16.02 9.46 4.85
N GLU A 329 -16.96 10.25 5.34
CA GLU A 329 -17.08 11.65 4.98
C GLU A 329 -15.86 12.45 5.41
N TRP A 330 -15.55 13.51 4.66
CA TRP A 330 -14.47 14.42 4.95
C TRP A 330 -14.89 15.86 4.60
N PRO A 331 -14.29 16.89 5.21
CA PRO A 331 -14.73 18.27 5.00
C PRO A 331 -14.70 18.68 3.52
N GLY A 332 -15.87 18.97 2.95
CA GLY A 332 -16.02 19.34 1.54
C GLY A 332 -16.17 18.18 0.56
N ALA A 333 -16.38 16.94 1.04
CA ALA A 333 -16.68 15.80 0.19
C ALA A 333 -17.95 16.05 -0.67
N PRO A 334 -17.96 15.66 -1.95
CA PRO A 334 -19.11 15.85 -2.83
C PRO A 334 -20.17 14.75 -2.70
N TYR A 335 -20.01 13.83 -1.73
CA TYR A 335 -20.86 12.66 -1.53
C TYR A 335 -21.21 12.49 -0.06
N GLU A 336 -22.27 11.73 0.20
CA GLU A 336 -22.75 11.39 1.54
C GLU A 336 -22.73 9.87 1.75
N ARG A 337 -22.62 9.45 3.01
CA ARG A 337 -22.74 8.03 3.39
C ARG A 337 -24.17 7.55 3.15
N SER A 338 -24.30 6.39 2.49
CA SER A 338 -25.58 5.68 2.40
C SER A 338 -26.13 5.34 3.78
N ASP A 339 -27.45 5.44 3.96
CA ASP A 339 -28.10 5.09 5.22
C ASP A 339 -27.86 3.61 5.57
N TRP A 340 -27.72 3.27 6.86
CA TRP A 340 -27.40 1.90 7.28
C TRP A 340 -28.37 0.84 6.76
N ALA A 341 -29.68 1.12 6.80
CA ALA A 341 -30.70 0.22 6.25
C ALA A 341 -30.51 -0.01 4.74
N ARG A 342 -30.03 1.00 4.01
CA ARG A 342 -29.75 0.89 2.57
C ARG A 342 -28.53 0.00 2.32
N ILE A 343 -27.46 0.16 3.11
CA ILE A 343 -26.26 -0.66 3.05
C ILE A 343 -26.58 -2.13 3.36
N GLU A 344 -27.33 -2.39 4.44
CA GLU A 344 -27.75 -3.73 4.84
C GLU A 344 -28.60 -4.41 3.76
N ALA A 345 -29.54 -3.69 3.16
CA ALA A 345 -30.37 -4.24 2.10
C ALA A 345 -29.58 -4.49 0.80
N PHE A 346 -28.57 -3.67 0.48
CA PHE A 346 -27.63 -3.97 -0.62
C PHE A 346 -26.81 -5.25 -0.30
N ALA A 347 -26.29 -5.35 0.92
CA ALA A 347 -25.52 -6.50 1.39
C ALA A 347 -26.33 -7.79 1.32
N ASP A 348 -27.60 -7.75 1.73
CA ASP A 348 -28.53 -8.87 1.73
C ASP A 348 -28.84 -9.38 0.31
N ILE A 349 -29.01 -8.47 -0.67
CA ILE A 349 -29.18 -8.86 -2.08
C ILE A 349 -27.96 -9.63 -2.59
N VAL A 350 -26.74 -9.13 -2.31
CA VAL A 350 -25.49 -9.79 -2.72
C VAL A 350 -25.29 -11.12 -1.99
N TYR A 351 -25.64 -11.18 -0.71
CA TYR A 351 -25.58 -12.38 0.12
C TYR A 351 -26.51 -13.48 -0.38
N LYS A 352 -27.78 -13.14 -0.66
CA LYS A 352 -28.78 -14.06 -1.21
C LYS A 352 -28.42 -14.60 -2.58
N ALA A 353 -27.59 -13.87 -3.34
CA ALA A 353 -27.02 -14.35 -4.60
C ALA A 353 -25.81 -15.29 -4.44
N GLY A 354 -25.40 -15.61 -3.20
CA GLY A 354 -24.35 -16.59 -2.90
C GLY A 354 -22.95 -16.01 -2.71
N TYR A 355 -22.79 -14.68 -2.70
CA TYR A 355 -21.50 -14.03 -2.46
C TYR A 355 -21.38 -13.54 -1.02
N ALA A 356 -20.19 -13.65 -0.44
CA ALA A 356 -19.93 -13.00 0.85
C ALA A 356 -19.94 -11.47 0.66
N SER A 357 -20.71 -10.78 1.48
CA SER A 357 -20.90 -9.32 1.45
C SER A 357 -20.70 -8.65 2.83
N PRO A 358 -19.53 -8.82 3.48
CA PRO A 358 -19.26 -8.11 4.73
C PRO A 358 -19.38 -6.60 4.53
N ILE A 359 -19.99 -5.94 5.53
CA ILE A 359 -19.98 -4.48 5.66
C ILE A 359 -18.80 -4.13 6.56
N ARG A 360 -17.88 -3.32 6.04
CA ARG A 360 -16.67 -2.91 6.75
C ARG A 360 -17.03 -1.94 7.86
N THR A 361 -16.69 -2.28 9.10
CA THR A 361 -16.76 -1.35 10.23
C THR A 361 -15.79 -0.19 10.00
N PRO A 362 -16.24 1.08 10.05
CA PRO A 362 -15.33 2.23 10.04
C PRO A 362 -14.36 2.17 11.23
N ARG A 363 -13.11 2.61 11.02
CA ARG A 363 -12.05 2.57 12.03
C ARG A 363 -11.24 3.86 11.98
N GLY A 364 -10.93 4.43 13.14
CA GLY A 364 -10.17 5.69 13.28
C GLY A 364 -10.83 6.91 12.62
N GLU A 365 -12.16 6.99 12.58
CA GLU A 365 -12.90 8.12 12.00
C GLU A 365 -12.64 9.43 12.75
N ASP A 366 -12.57 9.37 14.08
CA ASP A 366 -12.30 10.48 15.00
C ASP A 366 -10.95 11.18 14.72
N ILE A 367 -10.02 10.48 14.08
CA ILE A 367 -8.67 10.97 13.76
C ILE A 367 -8.41 11.08 12.26
N MET A 368 -9.44 11.02 11.42
CA MET A 368 -9.33 11.06 9.95
C MET A 368 -8.36 9.99 9.41
N ALA A 369 -8.49 8.75 9.89
CA ALA A 369 -7.69 7.60 9.49
C ALA A 369 -8.47 6.53 8.72
N ALA A 370 -9.78 6.73 8.53
CA ALA A 370 -10.59 5.77 7.80
C ALA A 370 -10.26 5.80 6.30
N CYS A 371 -10.61 4.73 5.59
CA CYS A 371 -10.32 4.60 4.16
C CYS A 371 -10.85 5.78 3.37
N GLY A 372 -9.98 6.38 2.56
CA GLY A 372 -10.31 7.55 1.72
C GLY A 372 -10.17 8.91 2.39
N GLN A 373 -9.90 9.00 3.70
CA GLN A 373 -9.74 10.27 4.42
C GLN A 373 -8.31 10.81 4.44
N LEU A 374 -7.33 10.00 4.02
CA LEU A 374 -5.91 10.32 4.15
C LEU A 374 -5.51 11.55 3.32
N LYS A 375 -4.88 12.53 3.96
CA LYS A 375 -4.32 13.72 3.32
C LYS A 375 -3.15 14.29 4.11
N SER A 376 -1.95 14.20 3.53
CA SER A 376 -0.79 14.93 4.04
C SER A 376 -0.90 16.42 3.72
N ALA A 377 -0.38 17.27 4.62
CA ALA A 377 -0.30 18.72 4.42
C ALA A 377 0.86 19.12 3.48
N THR A 378 1.42 18.20 2.69
CA THR A 378 2.53 18.46 1.78
C THR A 378 2.10 19.47 0.71
N GLU A 379 2.22 20.75 1.04
CA GLU A 379 2.04 21.85 0.11
C GLU A 379 3.27 21.99 -0.78
N ARG A 380 3.03 22.37 -2.02
CA ARG A 380 4.07 22.71 -3.00
C ARG A 380 4.94 23.81 -2.38
N ALA A 381 6.21 23.54 -2.10
CA ALA A 381 7.18 24.64 -2.09
C ALA A 381 7.05 25.31 -3.47
N ARG A 382 6.59 26.57 -3.53
CA ARG A 382 6.46 27.33 -4.78
C ARG A 382 7.87 27.54 -5.36
N LYS A 383 8.35 26.56 -6.11
CA LYS A 383 9.57 26.68 -6.91
C LYS A 383 9.22 27.42 -8.20
N SER A 384 10.05 28.37 -8.57
CA SER A 384 9.92 29.11 -9.83
C SER A 384 10.10 28.18 -11.04
N ARG A 385 9.59 28.56 -12.21
CA ARG A 385 9.71 27.76 -13.44
C ARG A 385 11.17 27.45 -13.79
N LYS A 386 12.07 28.40 -13.54
CA LYS A 386 13.52 28.22 -13.68
C LYS A 386 14.11 27.16 -12.74
N GLN A 387 13.61 27.06 -11.50
CA GLN A 387 14.05 26.03 -10.56
C GLN A 387 13.54 24.65 -10.99
N ILE A 388 12.32 24.58 -11.55
CA ILE A 388 11.76 23.34 -12.08
C ILE A 388 12.51 22.89 -13.35
N GLU A 389 12.81 23.82 -14.26
CA GLU A 389 13.59 23.56 -15.48
C GLU A 389 15.01 23.08 -15.14
N ALA A 390 15.68 23.71 -14.16
CA ALA A 390 16.99 23.30 -13.67
C ALA A 390 16.98 21.93 -12.97
N GLU A 391 15.96 21.62 -12.15
CA GLU A 391 15.85 20.34 -11.44
C GLU A 391 15.40 19.18 -12.36
N ALA A 392 14.64 19.49 -13.42
CA ALA A 392 14.20 18.51 -14.40
C ALA A 392 15.25 18.22 -15.49
N GLY A 393 16.38 18.94 -15.49
CA GLY A 393 17.41 18.84 -16.53
C GLY A 393 16.92 19.32 -17.90
N ILE A 394 15.92 20.22 -17.91
CA ILE A 394 15.35 20.82 -19.12
C ILE A 394 15.98 22.21 -19.22
N GLY A 395 17.21 22.26 -19.72
CA GLY A 395 17.96 23.48 -20.03
C GLY A 395 18.22 23.58 -21.53
#